data_AF-A0A818DKK1-F1
#
_entry.id   AF-A0A818DKK1-F1
#
_cell.length_a   1.000
_cell.length_b   1.000
_cell.length_c   1.000
_cell.angle_alpha   90.00
_cell.angle_beta   90.00
_cell.angle_gamma   90.00
#
_symmetry.space_group_name_H-M   'P 1'
#
loop_
_entity.id
_entity.type
_entity.pdbx_description
1 polymer ?
#
loop_
_entity_poly.entity_id
_entity_poly.type
_entity_poly.pdbx_seq_one_letter_code
_entity_poly.pdbx_strand_id
1 'polypeptide(L)'
;RGLLIGVCLTCAVQGLVAAIAYLCLKIPRWYALGVLTGICSLIPILGTAIVWIPITIGLFIQQSYVKTIITIIVGAFGIASIDNLLRPVFF
;
A
#
# COMPACT_ATOMS: atom_id res chain seq x y z
N ARG A 1 21.77 -13.12 -1.23
CA ARG A 1 20.60 -14.02 -1.12
C ARG A 1 19.57 -13.53 -0.10
N GLY A 2 19.97 -13.09 1.11
CA GLY A 2 19.02 -12.56 2.11
C GLY A 2 18.20 -11.34 1.66
N LEU A 3 18.77 -10.46 0.81
CA LEU A 3 18.08 -9.28 0.29
C LEU A 3 16.83 -9.61 -0.52
N LEU A 4 16.89 -10.58 -1.46
CA LEU A 4 15.73 -10.97 -2.26
C LEU A 4 14.62 -11.58 -1.40
N ILE A 5 14.98 -12.40 -0.41
CA ILE A 5 14.01 -13.03 0.48
C ILE A 5 13.30 -11.97 1.33
N GLY A 6 14.06 -10.98 1.85
CA GLY A 6 13.50 -9.85 2.59
C GLY A 6 12.54 -9.01 1.75
N VAL A 7 12.92 -8.69 0.50
CA VAL A 7 12.07 -7.93 -0.42
C VAL A 7 10.79 -8.71 -0.77
N CYS A 8 10.90 -10.00 -1.10
CA CYS A 8 9.72 -10.83 -1.39
C CYS A 8 8.76 -10.93 -0.21
N LEU A 9 9.28 -11.13 1.01
CA LEU A 9 8.47 -11.19 2.22
C LEU A 9 7.75 -9.86 2.45
N THR A 10 8.43 -8.75 2.22
CA THR A 10 7.86 -7.42 2.43
C THR A 10 6.80 -7.08 1.40
N CYS A 11 7.02 -7.44 0.14
CA CYS A 11 6.01 -7.31 -0.91
C CYS A 11 4.75 -8.11 -0.58
N ALA A 12 4.90 -9.32 -0.04
CA ALA A 12 3.78 -10.12 0.42
C ALA A 12 3.03 -9.45 1.57
N VAL A 13 3.75 -8.94 2.58
CA VAL A 13 3.14 -8.26 3.73
C VAL A 13 2.46 -6.96 3.31
N GLN A 14 3.08 -6.12 2.49
CA GLN A 14 2.47 -4.87 1.99
C GLN A 14 1.25 -5.11 1.13
N GLY A 15 1.31 -6.08 0.22
CA GLY A 15 0.15 -6.46 -0.59
C GLY A 15 -1.00 -6.96 0.27
N LEU A 16 -0.72 -7.74 1.32
CA LEU A 16 -1.73 -8.26 2.24
C LEU A 16 -2.34 -7.15 3.10
N VAL A 17 -1.52 -6.27 3.68
CA VAL A 17 -1.98 -5.12 4.48
C VAL A 17 -2.83 -4.18 3.64
N ALA A 18 -2.41 -3.90 2.40
CA ALA A 18 -3.19 -3.10 1.46
C ALA A 18 -4.52 -3.78 1.09
N ALA A 19 -4.50 -5.08 0.78
CA ALA A 19 -5.72 -5.84 0.48
C ALA A 19 -6.73 -5.80 1.64
N ILE A 20 -6.26 -6.00 2.87
CA ILE A 20 -7.11 -5.96 4.08
C ILE A 20 -7.70 -4.56 4.28
N ALA A 21 -6.89 -3.51 4.13
CA ALA A 21 -7.39 -2.14 4.26
C ALA A 21 -8.43 -1.80 3.20
N TYR A 22 -8.18 -2.15 1.93
CA TYR A 22 -9.13 -1.95 0.84
C TYR A 22 -10.42 -2.76 1.04
N LEU A 23 -10.31 -3.96 1.61
CA LEU A 23 -11.46 -4.80 1.98
C LEU A 23 -12.30 -4.12 3.08
N CYS A 24 -11.66 -3.65 4.16
CA CYS A 24 -12.35 -2.94 5.25
C CYS A 24 -13.08 -1.69 4.75
N LEU A 25 -12.50 -0.98 3.78
CA LEU A 25 -13.09 0.20 3.14
C LEU A 25 -14.16 -0.13 2.09
N LYS A 26 -14.41 -1.42 1.83
CA LYS A 26 -15.31 -1.92 0.79
C LYS A 26 -14.99 -1.31 -0.58
N ILE A 27 -13.71 -1.21 -0.91
CA ILE A 27 -13.26 -0.73 -2.21
C ILE A 27 -13.49 -1.85 -3.24
N PRO A 28 -14.10 -1.55 -4.40
CA PRO A 28 -14.28 -2.55 -5.43
C PRO A 28 -12.92 -3.10 -5.88
N ARG A 29 -12.85 -4.42 -6.10
CA ARG A 29 -11.62 -5.09 -6.59
C ARG A 29 -10.44 -5.00 -5.60
N TRP A 30 -10.71 -4.92 -4.30
CA TRP A 30 -9.71 -4.90 -3.21
C TRP A 30 -8.61 -5.97 -3.36
N TYR A 31 -8.97 -7.18 -3.83
CA TYR A 31 -8.02 -8.27 -4.06
C TYR A 31 -7.00 -7.93 -5.15
N ALA A 32 -7.43 -7.37 -6.27
CA ALA A 32 -6.56 -7.01 -7.38
C ALA A 32 -5.68 -5.80 -7.03
N LEU A 33 -6.25 -4.81 -6.33
CA LEU A 33 -5.52 -3.62 -5.88
C LEU A 33 -4.47 -3.94 -4.81
N GLY A 34 -4.75 -4.89 -3.91
CA GLY A 34 -3.79 -5.37 -2.93
C GLY A 34 -2.62 -6.11 -3.58
N VAL A 35 -2.90 -7.01 -4.53
CA VAL A 35 -1.84 -7.67 -5.33
C VAL A 35 -1.03 -6.64 -6.11
N LEU A 36 -1.67 -5.66 -6.74
CA LEU A 36 -0.98 -4.59 -7.45
C LEU A 36 -0.08 -3.78 -6.51
N THR A 37 -0.54 -3.51 -5.28
CA THR A 37 0.28 -2.83 -4.28
C THR A 37 1.51 -3.65 -3.89
N GLY A 38 1.37 -4.98 -3.72
CA GLY A 38 2.49 -5.88 -3.44
C GLY A 38 3.44 -6.09 -4.63
N ILE A 39 2.97 -5.95 -5.87
CA ILE A 39 3.87 -5.93 -7.05
C ILE A 39 4.59 -4.58 -7.11
N CYS A 40 3.86 -3.49 -6.93
CA CYS A 40 4.42 -2.15 -7.00
C CYS A 40 5.38 -1.85 -5.85
N SER A 41 5.28 -2.51 -4.69
CA SER A 41 6.27 -2.37 -3.61
C SER A 41 7.69 -2.84 -3.97
N LEU A 42 7.86 -3.56 -5.08
CA LEU A 42 9.19 -3.81 -5.65
C LEU A 42 9.92 -2.49 -5.98
N ILE A 43 9.15 -1.43 -6.29
CA ILE A 43 9.66 -0.08 -6.50
C ILE A 43 9.58 0.68 -5.16
N PRO A 44 10.72 0.94 -4.50
CA PRO A 44 10.73 1.58 -3.18
C PRO A 44 10.21 3.01 -3.22
N ILE A 45 9.66 3.48 -2.09
CA ILE A 45 9.21 4.87 -1.79
C ILE A 45 8.00 5.35 -2.61
N LEU A 46 8.00 5.12 -3.92
CA LEU A 46 6.97 5.60 -4.84
C LEU A 46 6.07 4.48 -5.37
N GLY A 47 6.51 3.23 -5.34
CA GLY A 47 5.80 2.13 -5.96
C GLY A 47 4.41 1.92 -5.39
N THR A 48 4.31 1.75 -4.07
CA THR A 48 3.01 1.58 -3.42
C THR A 48 2.13 2.83 -3.51
N ALA A 49 2.75 4.02 -3.48
CA ALA A 49 2.07 5.31 -3.64
C ALA A 49 1.34 5.45 -4.98
N ILE A 50 1.90 4.90 -6.06
CA ILE A 50 1.25 4.85 -7.38
C ILE A 50 -0.08 4.10 -7.33
N VAL A 51 -0.28 3.18 -6.38
CA VAL A 51 -1.54 2.43 -6.26
C VAL A 51 -2.54 3.14 -5.34
N TRP A 52 -2.14 3.54 -4.13
CA TRP A 52 -3.09 4.07 -3.15
C TRP A 52 -3.48 5.54 -3.38
N ILE A 53 -2.62 6.35 -4.02
CA ILE A 53 -2.95 7.75 -4.39
C ILE A 53 -4.14 7.83 -5.35
N PRO A 54 -4.17 7.14 -6.52
CA PRO A 54 -5.31 7.21 -7.42
C PRO A 54 -6.59 6.61 -6.80
N ILE A 55 -6.46 5.61 -5.93
CA ILE A 55 -7.60 5.09 -5.14
C ILE A 55 -8.18 6.20 -4.25
N THR A 56 -7.31 6.91 -3.54
CA THR A 56 -7.68 8.02 -2.65
C THR A 56 -8.35 9.15 -3.43
N ILE A 57 -7.81 9.52 -4.58
CA ILE A 57 -8.40 10.53 -5.48
C ILE A 57 -9.79 10.06 -5.95
N GLY A 58 -9.92 8.79 -6.35
CA GLY A 58 -11.20 8.22 -6.77
C GLY A 58 -12.25 8.23 -5.66
N LEU A 59 -11.86 7.95 -4.42
CA LEU A 59 -12.75 8.02 -3.25
C LEU A 59 -13.16 9.46 -2.91
N PHE A 60 -12.24 10.41 -3.08
CA PHE A 60 -12.52 11.84 -2.88
C PHE A 60 -13.53 12.36 -3.92
N ILE A 61 -13.38 11.98 -5.19
CA ILE A 61 -14.34 12.33 -6.25
C ILE A 61 -15.73 11.74 -5.96
N GLN A 62 -15.79 10.54 -5.37
CA GLN A 62 -17.04 9.89 -4.93
C GLN A 62 -17.64 10.50 -3.65
N GLN A 63 -17.08 11.62 -3.15
CA GLN A 63 -17.48 12.29 -1.91
C GLN A 63 -17.42 11.38 -0.67
N SER A 64 -16.62 10.31 -0.72
CA SER A 64 -16.47 9.36 0.39
C SER A 64 -15.35 9.79 1.34
N TYR A 65 -15.51 10.97 1.97
CA TYR A 65 -14.45 11.63 2.75
C TYR A 65 -13.86 10.75 3.86
N VAL A 66 -14.70 9.95 4.55
CA VAL A 66 -14.25 9.03 5.59
C VAL A 66 -13.30 7.98 5.01
N LYS A 67 -13.65 7.37 3.87
CA LYS A 67 -12.80 6.37 3.23
C LYS A 67 -11.52 6.99 2.69
N THR A 68 -11.60 8.21 2.15
CA THR A 68 -10.42 8.97 1.67
C THR A 68 -9.42 9.18 2.80
N ILE A 69 -9.85 9.69 3.96
CA ILE A 69 -8.97 9.93 5.11
C ILE A 69 -8.35 8.63 5.61
N ILE A 70 -9.15 7.57 5.75
CA ILE A 70 -8.62 6.26 6.19
C ILE A 70 -7.60 5.72 5.19
N THR A 71 -7.84 5.84 3.88
CA THR A 71 -6.91 5.36 2.85
C THR A 71 -5.59 6.13 2.91
N ILE A 72 -5.62 7.44 3.15
CA ILE A 72 -4.41 8.25 3.35
C ILE A 72 -3.65 7.78 4.59
N ILE A 73 -4.33 7.57 5.72
CA ILE A 73 -3.71 7.13 6.97
C ILE A 73 -3.07 5.74 6.79
N VAL A 74 -3.79 4.80 6.18
CA VAL A 74 -3.26 3.45 5.91
C VAL A 74 -2.09 3.51 4.92
N GLY A 75 -2.19 4.28 3.85
CA GLY A 75 -1.14 4.41 2.84
C GLY A 75 0.13 5.03 3.41
N ALA A 76 -0.01 6.15 4.12
CA ALA A 76 1.11 6.89 4.69
C ALA A 76 1.68 6.24 5.96
N PHE A 77 0.88 5.57 6.79
CA PHE A 77 1.33 5.05 8.08
C PHE A 77 1.43 3.52 8.11
N GLY A 78 0.55 2.80 7.42
CA GLY A 78 0.64 1.34 7.32
C GLY A 78 1.67 0.92 6.29
N ILE A 79 1.43 1.28 5.02
CA ILE A 79 2.24 0.80 3.89
C ILE A 79 3.65 1.41 3.92
N ALA A 80 3.76 2.73 4.14
CA ALA A 80 5.06 3.39 4.20
C ALA A 80 5.91 2.99 5.42
N SER A 81 5.29 2.63 6.56
CA SER A 81 6.05 2.08 7.70
C SER A 81 6.67 0.74 7.38
N ILE A 82 5.98 -0.09 6.58
CA ILE A 82 6.52 -1.36 6.12
C ILE A 82 7.68 -1.13 5.12
N ASP A 83 7.56 -0.13 4.24
CA ASP A 83 8.67 0.31 3.37
C ASP A 83 9.89 0.79 4.18
N ASN A 84 9.66 1.52 5.28
CA ASN A 84 10.72 2.04 6.16
C ASN A 84 11.39 0.93 6.99
N LEU A 85 10.67 -0.13 7.37
CA LEU A 85 11.22 -1.23 8.19
C LEU A 85 12.30 -2.03 7.44
N LEU A 86 12.23 -2.07 6.10
CA LEU A 86 13.21 -2.72 5.23
C LEU A 86 14.51 -1.91 5.06
N ARG A 87 14.46 -0.59 5.29
CA ARG A 87 15.61 0.30 5.11
C ARG A 87 15.78 1.21 6.32
N PRO A 88 16.56 0.79 7.32
CA PRO A 88 17.21 1.74 8.24
C PRO A 88 18.36 2.53 7.57
N VAL A 89 18.46 2.58 6.23
CA VAL A 89 19.70 2.99 5.53
C VAL A 89 19.42 3.76 4.24
N PHE A 90 19.07 5.03 4.40
CA PHE A 90 19.70 6.08 3.61
C PHE A 90 20.34 7.04 4.62
N PHE A 91 21.43 6.57 5.24
CA PHE A 91 22.54 7.33 5.81
C PHE A 91 23.82 6.54 5.54
#